data_AF-A0A7J7KN52-F1
#
_entry.id   AF-A0A7J7KN52-F1
#
_cell.length_a   1.000
_cell.length_b   1.000
_cell.length_c   1.000
_cell.angle_alpha   90.00
_cell.angle_beta   90.00
_cell.angle_gamma   90.00
#
_symmetry.space_group_name_H-M   'P 1'
#
loop_
_entity.id
_entity.type
_entity.pdbx_description
1 polymer ?
#
loop_
_entity_poly.entity_id
_entity_poly.type
_entity_poly.pdbx_seq_one_letter_code
_entity_poly.pdbx_strand_id
1 'polypeptide(L)'
;MPLDHPYNKDGYRYILVESDPHTPGRQAFEESMESQLNKPMMVPARFYRLFICNHVMLAVQDRASQLKISEDRMSVVGDKGYSLVRATHGVNRGSWYFEVNIDDMPVDSATRIGWSQHLGNLQAPLGYDKFGYSWRSLKGTKFHESRGKHFAEEGYKKGDIVGFYIHLPTPAETDRLIPPSYKDKVSLTGF
;
A
#
# COMPACT_ATOMS: atom_id res chain seq x y z
N MET A 1 -7.71 -17.04 -6.06
CA MET A 1 -7.87 -15.60 -5.77
C MET A 1 -9.36 -15.27 -5.76
N PRO A 2 -9.95 -14.79 -4.65
CA PRO A 2 -11.34 -14.33 -4.70
C PRO A 2 -11.42 -13.15 -5.67
N LEU A 3 -12.34 -13.25 -6.63
CA LEU A 3 -12.46 -12.36 -7.79
C LEU A 3 -12.93 -10.94 -7.41
N ASP A 4 -13.40 -10.76 -6.16
CA ASP A 4 -14.20 -9.59 -5.72
C ASP A 4 -13.51 -8.68 -4.69
N HIS A 5 -12.18 -8.55 -4.70
CA HIS A 5 -11.53 -7.51 -3.87
C HIS A 5 -11.54 -6.16 -4.59
N PRO A 6 -12.18 -5.11 -4.05
CA PRO A 6 -12.19 -3.79 -4.65
C PRO A 6 -10.80 -3.13 -4.58
N TYR A 7 -10.44 -2.40 -5.64
CA TYR A 7 -9.16 -1.71 -5.78
C TYR A 7 -9.32 -0.22 -5.49
N ASN A 8 -8.27 0.43 -4.94
CA ASN A 8 -8.25 1.87 -4.77
C ASN A 8 -8.47 2.59 -6.11
N LYS A 9 -9.58 3.32 -6.25
CA LYS A 9 -9.97 4.00 -7.49
C LYS A 9 -10.86 5.21 -7.19
N ASP A 10 -10.86 6.20 -8.09
CA ASP A 10 -11.78 7.34 -8.06
C ASP A 10 -11.74 8.14 -6.74
N GLY A 11 -10.57 8.18 -6.09
CA GLY A 11 -10.36 8.83 -4.80
C GLY A 11 -10.81 8.01 -3.57
N TYR A 12 -11.41 6.84 -3.79
CA TYR A 12 -11.81 5.93 -2.73
C TYR A 12 -10.67 4.98 -2.36
N ARG A 13 -10.57 4.72 -1.05
CA ARG A 13 -9.60 3.79 -0.48
C ARG A 13 -10.35 2.61 0.13
N TYR A 14 -10.03 1.42 -0.34
CA TYR A 14 -10.50 0.18 0.24
C TYR A 14 -9.44 -0.32 1.21
N ILE A 15 -9.89 -0.63 2.43
CA ILE A 15 -9.05 -1.13 3.51
C ILE A 15 -9.73 -2.35 4.08
N LEU A 16 -8.94 -3.39 4.35
CA LEU A 16 -9.43 -4.55 5.05
C LEU A 16 -9.63 -4.16 6.52
N VAL A 17 -10.79 -4.50 7.06
CA VAL A 17 -11.16 -4.21 8.43
C VAL A 17 -11.64 -5.49 9.11
N GLU A 18 -11.41 -5.58 10.40
CA GLU A 18 -11.96 -6.63 11.25
C GLU A 18 -12.77 -5.99 12.37
N SER A 19 -13.64 -6.79 12.98
CA SER A 19 -14.49 -6.29 14.04
C SER A 19 -13.68 -5.96 15.29
N ASP A 20 -13.92 -4.80 15.89
CA ASP A 20 -13.23 -4.33 17.09
C ASP A 20 -13.98 -4.84 18.33
N PRO A 21 -13.42 -5.79 19.11
CA PRO A 21 -14.08 -6.33 20.29
C PRO A 21 -14.08 -5.34 21.47
N HIS A 22 -13.26 -4.28 21.41
CA HIS A 22 -13.12 -3.32 22.50
C HIS A 22 -13.95 -2.04 22.29
N THR A 23 -14.70 -1.94 21.19
CA THR A 23 -15.52 -0.76 20.94
C THR A 23 -16.71 -0.71 21.92
N PRO A 24 -16.86 0.37 22.72
CA PRO A 24 -17.98 0.52 23.63
C PRO A 24 -19.33 0.50 22.91
N GLY A 25 -20.31 -0.17 23.52
CA GLY A 25 -21.69 -0.26 23.02
C GLY A 25 -21.90 -1.29 21.91
N ARG A 26 -20.95 -2.21 21.70
CA ARG A 26 -21.08 -3.24 20.65
C ARG A 26 -22.14 -4.30 20.95
N GLN A 27 -22.18 -4.84 22.17
CA GLN A 27 -23.20 -5.83 22.57
C GLN A 27 -24.62 -5.25 22.42
N ALA A 28 -24.85 -4.04 22.95
CA ALA A 28 -26.13 -3.35 22.81
C ALA A 28 -26.52 -3.07 21.35
N PHE A 29 -25.53 -2.81 20.48
CA PHE A 29 -25.77 -2.65 19.04
C PHE A 29 -26.15 -3.98 18.37
N GLU A 30 -25.45 -5.07 18.69
CA GLU A 30 -25.75 -6.42 18.18
C GLU A 30 -27.14 -6.90 18.62
N GLU A 31 -27.51 -6.70 19.89
CA GLU A 31 -28.86 -6.97 20.42
C GLU A 31 -29.94 -6.14 19.70
N SER A 32 -29.65 -4.86 19.43
CA SER A 32 -30.56 -4.02 18.64
C SER A 32 -30.71 -4.51 17.20
N MET A 33 -29.64 -5.06 16.62
CA MET A 33 -29.63 -5.58 15.25
C MET A 33 -30.47 -6.86 15.15
N GLU A 34 -30.36 -7.75 16.14
CA GLU A 34 -31.19 -8.96 16.23
C GLU A 34 -32.68 -8.62 16.40
N SER A 35 -33.00 -7.57 17.16
CA SER A 35 -34.38 -7.09 17.33
C SER A 35 -34.99 -6.46 16.07
N GLN A 36 -34.16 -6.01 15.13
CA GLN A 36 -34.55 -5.35 13.87
C GLN A 36 -34.42 -6.30 12.66
N LEU A 37 -34.75 -7.57 12.86
CA LEU A 37 -34.76 -8.60 11.83
C LEU A 37 -35.45 -8.08 10.55
N ASN A 38 -34.75 -8.16 9.41
CA ASN A 38 -35.16 -7.74 8.07
C ASN A 38 -35.00 -6.25 7.67
N LYS A 39 -34.32 -5.41 8.46
CA LYS A 39 -33.85 -4.10 7.98
C LYS A 39 -32.36 -4.14 7.62
N PRO A 40 -31.97 -3.73 6.38
CA PRO A 40 -30.56 -3.51 6.09
C PRO A 40 -30.08 -2.31 6.91
N MET A 41 -29.25 -2.57 7.93
CA MET A 41 -28.68 -1.55 8.78
C MET A 41 -27.18 -1.43 8.49
N MET A 42 -26.72 -0.21 8.19
CA MET A 42 -25.30 0.05 8.03
C MET A 42 -24.60 -0.11 9.39
N VAL A 43 -23.59 -0.98 9.47
CA VAL A 43 -22.78 -1.11 10.68
C VAL A 43 -21.82 0.08 10.77
N PRO A 44 -21.88 0.89 11.84
CA PRO A 44 -21.00 2.05 12.00
C PRO A 44 -19.51 1.67 12.00
N ALA A 45 -18.68 2.44 11.29
CA ALA A 45 -17.24 2.19 11.16
C ALA A 45 -16.48 2.15 12.50
N ARG A 46 -17.01 2.79 13.55
CA ARG A 46 -16.46 2.72 14.91
C ARG A 46 -16.36 1.29 15.48
N PHE A 47 -17.17 0.35 15.00
CA PHE A 47 -17.14 -1.07 15.41
C PHE A 47 -16.08 -1.90 14.69
N TYR A 48 -15.31 -1.29 13.80
CA TYR A 48 -14.25 -1.95 13.07
C TYR A 48 -12.89 -1.30 13.36
N ARG A 49 -11.85 -2.11 13.25
CA ARG A 49 -10.45 -1.67 13.23
C ARG A 49 -9.78 -2.13 11.94
N LEU A 50 -8.71 -1.44 11.55
CA LEU A 50 -7.89 -1.85 10.42
C LEU A 50 -7.35 -3.26 10.66
N PHE A 51 -7.56 -4.15 9.71
CA PHE A 51 -6.88 -5.43 9.70
C PHE A 51 -5.46 -5.20 9.20
N ILE A 52 -4.49 -5.36 10.10
CA ILE A 52 -3.06 -5.27 9.76
C ILE A 52 -2.52 -6.69 9.79
N CYS A 53 -2.06 -7.17 8.63
CA CYS A 53 -1.42 -8.48 8.55
C CYS A 53 -0.10 -8.44 9.34
N ASN A 54 0.21 -9.51 10.08
CA ASN A 54 1.45 -9.60 10.88
C ASN A 54 2.73 -9.61 10.03
N HIS A 55 2.61 -9.81 8.72
CA HIS A 55 3.72 -9.82 7.78
C HIS A 55 3.59 -8.66 6.79
N VAL A 56 4.73 -8.05 6.46
CA VAL A 56 4.83 -7.07 5.38
C VAL A 56 4.76 -7.83 4.06
N MET A 57 3.79 -7.45 3.23
CA MET A 57 3.52 -8.08 1.93
C MET A 57 3.15 -7.00 0.92
N LEU A 58 3.02 -7.37 -0.35
CA LEU A 58 2.45 -6.48 -1.36
C LEU A 58 0.92 -6.33 -1.18
N ALA A 59 0.44 -5.10 -1.18
CA ALA A 59 -0.98 -4.81 -0.96
C ALA A 59 -1.79 -5.02 -2.24
N VAL A 60 -2.71 -6.00 -2.21
CA VAL A 60 -3.53 -6.39 -3.37
C VAL A 60 -4.48 -5.27 -3.79
N GLN A 61 -4.98 -4.48 -2.83
CA GLN A 61 -5.86 -3.34 -3.05
C GLN A 61 -5.13 -2.07 -3.54
N ASP A 62 -3.80 -2.02 -3.35
CA ASP A 62 -2.98 -0.83 -3.58
C ASP A 62 -1.95 -1.06 -4.69
N ARG A 63 -2.47 -1.52 -5.83
CA ARG A 63 -1.73 -1.84 -7.04
C ARG A 63 -2.49 -1.38 -8.27
N ALA A 64 -1.76 -1.17 -9.37
CA ALA A 64 -2.37 -1.08 -10.69
C ALA A 64 -3.04 -2.42 -11.07
N SER A 65 -4.21 -2.37 -11.71
CA SER A 65 -5.00 -3.56 -12.05
C SER A 65 -4.26 -4.56 -12.95
N GLN A 66 -3.38 -4.05 -13.82
CA GLN A 66 -2.55 -4.82 -14.75
C GLN A 66 -1.37 -5.57 -14.09
N LEU A 67 -1.01 -5.24 -12.84
CA LEU A 67 0.07 -5.93 -12.13
C LEU A 67 -0.40 -7.30 -11.63
N LYS A 68 0.43 -8.32 -11.80
CA LYS A 68 0.18 -9.66 -11.28
C LYS A 68 1.00 -9.85 -10.01
N ILE A 69 0.34 -10.13 -8.90
CA ILE A 69 0.99 -10.45 -7.62
C ILE A 69 0.91 -11.96 -7.43
N SER A 70 1.98 -12.57 -6.92
CA SER A 70 2.03 -13.99 -6.55
C SER A 70 1.05 -14.33 -5.41
N GLU A 71 0.73 -15.61 -5.23
CA GLU A 71 -0.22 -16.04 -4.20
C GLU A 71 0.26 -15.72 -2.77
N ASP A 72 1.56 -15.84 -2.53
CA ASP A 72 2.21 -15.47 -1.26
C ASP A 72 2.34 -13.95 -1.06
N ARG A 73 2.00 -13.14 -2.07
CA ARG A 73 2.10 -11.68 -2.09
C ARG A 73 3.51 -11.12 -1.88
N MET A 74 4.54 -11.87 -2.25
CA MET A 74 5.94 -11.47 -2.13
C MET A 74 6.60 -11.07 -3.46
N SER A 75 6.00 -11.43 -4.59
CA SER A 75 6.51 -11.08 -5.92
C SER A 75 5.45 -10.35 -6.76
N VAL A 76 5.92 -9.49 -7.66
CA VAL A 76 5.07 -8.76 -8.61
C VAL A 76 5.67 -8.78 -10.01
N VAL A 77 4.82 -8.98 -11.00
CA VAL A 77 5.19 -8.96 -12.42
C VAL A 77 4.29 -7.97 -13.17
N GLY A 78 4.91 -7.14 -14.01
CA GLY A 78 4.23 -6.25 -14.95
C GLY A 78 4.50 -6.66 -16.40
N ASP A 79 3.52 -6.43 -17.27
CA ASP A 79 3.55 -6.87 -18.68
C ASP A 79 3.49 -5.68 -19.67
N LYS A 80 2.89 -4.53 -19.27
CA LYS A 80 2.60 -3.42 -20.18
C LYS A 80 2.82 -2.05 -19.54
N GLY A 81 3.95 -1.45 -19.88
CA GLY A 81 4.32 -0.12 -19.39
C GLY A 81 4.59 -0.08 -17.89
N TYR A 82 4.80 1.13 -17.38
CA TYR A 82 5.04 1.30 -15.96
C TYR A 82 3.75 1.27 -15.16
N SER A 83 3.83 0.67 -13.98
CA SER A 83 2.75 0.56 -13.02
C SER A 83 3.34 0.40 -11.63
N LEU A 84 2.56 0.72 -10.60
CA LEU A 84 3.02 0.73 -9.22
C LEU A 84 2.18 -0.21 -8.36
N VAL A 85 2.85 -0.84 -7.40
CA VAL A 85 2.27 -1.53 -6.24
C VAL A 85 2.95 -1.01 -4.98
N ARG A 86 2.22 -0.92 -3.87
CA ARG A 86 2.75 -0.57 -2.56
C ARG A 86 2.65 -1.75 -1.60
N ALA A 87 3.49 -1.73 -0.56
CA ALA A 87 3.42 -2.70 0.53
C ALA A 87 2.18 -2.46 1.40
N THR A 88 1.80 -3.47 2.19
CA THR A 88 0.72 -3.40 3.18
C THR A 88 1.00 -2.41 4.31
N HIS A 89 2.28 -2.14 4.57
CA HIS A 89 2.73 -1.27 5.65
C HIS A 89 3.35 0.01 5.10
N GLY A 90 3.14 1.10 5.83
CA GLY A 90 3.79 2.38 5.59
C GLY A 90 4.62 2.80 6.80
N VAL A 91 5.58 3.69 6.57
CA VAL A 91 6.44 4.26 7.60
C VAL A 91 6.05 5.72 7.84
N ASN A 92 6.06 6.17 9.10
CA ASN A 92 5.77 7.57 9.45
C ASN A 92 6.89 8.27 10.25
N ARG A 93 7.82 7.52 10.86
CA ARG A 93 8.95 8.02 11.66
C ARG A 93 9.99 6.93 11.86
N GLY A 94 11.19 7.29 12.28
CA GLY A 94 12.26 6.35 12.62
C GLY A 94 13.03 5.83 11.41
N SER A 95 13.87 4.83 11.65
CA SER A 95 14.74 4.22 10.63
C SER A 95 14.20 2.86 10.22
N TRP A 96 14.05 2.67 8.92
CA TRP A 96 13.50 1.45 8.33
C TRP A 96 14.34 1.00 7.15
N TYR A 97 14.33 -0.31 6.91
CA TYR A 97 15.07 -0.94 5.84
C TYR A 97 14.24 -2.08 5.25
N PHE A 98 14.31 -2.23 3.94
CA PHE A 98 13.79 -3.41 3.24
C PHE A 98 14.70 -3.78 2.07
N GLU A 99 14.55 -5.02 1.61
CA GLU A 99 15.29 -5.56 0.48
C GLU A 99 14.33 -6.00 -0.62
N VAL A 100 14.81 -5.96 -1.86
CA VAL A 100 14.10 -6.51 -3.02
C VAL A 100 15.04 -7.41 -3.78
N ASN A 101 14.61 -8.66 -3.98
CA ASN A 101 15.28 -9.58 -4.88
C ASN A 101 14.80 -9.36 -6.31
N ILE A 102 15.72 -9.35 -7.27
CA ILE A 102 15.41 -9.18 -8.69
C ILE A 102 15.42 -10.55 -9.36
N ASP A 103 14.28 -11.25 -9.29
CA ASP A 103 14.16 -12.64 -9.77
C ASP A 103 14.33 -12.77 -11.29
N ASP A 104 13.71 -11.86 -12.05
CA ASP A 104 13.81 -11.84 -13.51
C ASP A 104 13.75 -10.42 -14.09
N MET A 105 14.44 -10.20 -15.20
CA MET A 105 14.49 -8.92 -15.90
C MET A 105 14.66 -9.16 -17.41
N PRO A 106 13.56 -9.37 -18.15
CA PRO A 106 13.59 -9.56 -19.59
C PRO A 106 14.26 -8.39 -20.35
N VAL A 107 14.66 -8.65 -21.59
CA VAL A 107 15.16 -7.59 -22.49
C VAL A 107 14.10 -6.51 -22.65
N ASP A 108 14.53 -5.24 -22.69
CA ASP A 108 13.67 -4.05 -22.73
C ASP A 108 12.73 -3.87 -21.52
N SER A 109 12.96 -4.60 -20.43
CA SER A 109 12.31 -4.35 -19.15
C SER A 109 13.16 -3.44 -18.27
N ALA A 110 12.50 -2.62 -17.46
CA ALA A 110 13.13 -1.82 -16.43
C ALA A 110 12.18 -1.67 -15.24
N THR A 111 12.74 -1.69 -14.03
CA THR A 111 11.97 -1.49 -12.81
C THR A 111 12.42 -0.22 -12.11
N ARG A 112 11.54 0.30 -11.26
CA ARG A 112 11.81 1.43 -10.37
C ARG A 112 11.38 1.05 -8.98
N ILE A 113 12.32 1.03 -8.05
CA ILE A 113 12.07 0.63 -6.66
C ILE A 113 12.41 1.81 -5.75
N GLY A 114 11.65 1.98 -4.68
CA GLY A 114 11.86 3.04 -3.70
C GLY A 114 10.63 3.30 -2.86
N TRP A 115 10.41 4.57 -2.51
CA TRP A 115 9.38 4.99 -1.57
C TRP A 115 8.32 5.86 -2.24
N SER A 116 7.06 5.61 -1.89
CA SER A 116 5.90 6.39 -2.35
C SER A 116 5.06 6.81 -1.16
N GLN A 117 4.57 8.05 -1.19
CA GLN A 117 3.44 8.46 -0.36
C GLN A 117 2.13 7.94 -0.97
N HIS A 118 1.04 8.06 -0.22
CA HIS A 118 -0.26 7.49 -0.58
C HIS A 118 -0.92 8.13 -1.82
N LEU A 119 -0.55 9.38 -2.15
CA LEU A 119 -1.09 10.10 -3.32
C LEU A 119 -0.36 9.72 -4.63
N GLY A 120 0.62 8.81 -4.57
CA GLY A 120 1.33 8.35 -5.76
C GLY A 120 0.40 7.66 -6.74
N ASN A 121 0.43 8.06 -8.01
CA ASN A 121 -0.43 7.48 -9.04
C ASN A 121 -0.03 6.02 -9.36
N LEU A 122 -0.94 5.08 -9.13
CA LEU A 122 -0.70 3.65 -9.34
C LEU A 122 -0.44 3.29 -10.82
N GLN A 123 -0.96 4.10 -11.74
CA GLN A 123 -0.83 3.90 -13.20
C GLN A 123 0.43 4.54 -13.78
N ALA A 124 1.28 5.15 -12.95
CA ALA A 124 2.49 5.85 -13.36
C ALA A 124 3.74 5.15 -12.80
N PRO A 125 4.94 5.35 -13.40
CA PRO A 125 6.18 4.92 -12.78
C PRO A 125 6.42 5.61 -11.45
N LEU A 126 7.05 4.91 -10.50
CA LEU A 126 7.50 5.54 -9.27
C LEU A 126 8.44 6.72 -9.57
N GLY A 127 8.23 7.83 -8.86
CA GLY A 127 8.94 9.09 -9.10
C GLY A 127 8.43 9.91 -10.29
N TYR A 128 7.26 9.59 -10.84
CA TYR A 128 6.56 10.44 -11.81
C TYR A 128 6.07 11.76 -11.20
N ASP A 129 5.49 11.68 -10.00
CA ASP A 129 4.94 12.80 -9.26
C ASP A 129 5.87 13.24 -8.11
N LYS A 130 5.42 14.23 -7.34
CA LYS A 130 6.09 14.74 -6.13
C LYS A 130 5.99 13.81 -4.92
N PHE A 131 5.22 12.72 -5.03
CA PHE A 131 4.92 11.82 -3.93
C PHE A 131 5.80 10.57 -3.94
N GLY A 132 6.55 10.33 -5.01
CA GLY A 132 7.44 9.19 -5.14
C GLY A 132 8.92 9.57 -5.29
N TYR A 133 9.78 8.70 -4.78
CA TYR A 133 11.22 8.68 -5.02
C TYR A 133 11.62 7.27 -5.41
N SER A 134 12.37 7.12 -6.50
CA SER A 134 12.79 5.80 -6.97
C SER A 134 14.20 5.76 -7.49
N TRP A 135 14.76 4.56 -7.52
CA TRP A 135 15.95 4.20 -8.25
C TRP A 135 15.57 3.24 -9.38
N ARG A 136 16.05 3.53 -10.59
CA ARG A 136 15.77 2.76 -11.81
C ARG A 136 16.88 1.76 -12.08
N SER A 137 16.50 0.52 -12.42
CA SER A 137 17.42 -0.56 -12.82
C SER A 137 18.32 -0.17 -14.01
N LEU A 138 17.81 0.62 -14.94
CA LEU A 138 18.56 1.06 -16.11
C LEU A 138 19.40 2.33 -15.82
N LYS A 139 20.72 2.23 -16.03
CA LYS A 139 21.71 3.33 -15.92
C LYS A 139 21.83 3.95 -14.52
N GLY A 140 21.41 3.24 -13.46
CA GLY A 140 21.60 3.70 -12.08
C GLY A 140 21.00 5.08 -11.77
N THR A 141 19.85 5.40 -12.36
CA THR A 141 19.26 6.77 -12.28
C THR A 141 18.19 6.86 -11.21
N LYS A 142 18.20 7.94 -10.41
CA LYS A 142 17.11 8.25 -9.47
C LYS A 142 16.07 9.16 -10.10
N PHE A 143 14.79 8.95 -9.77
CA PHE A 143 13.66 9.71 -10.28
C PHE A 143 12.79 10.31 -9.17
N HIS A 144 12.40 11.56 -9.37
CA HIS A 144 11.42 12.31 -8.60
C HIS A 144 10.83 13.41 -9.49
N GLU A 145 9.51 13.65 -9.44
CA GLU A 145 8.82 14.63 -10.32
C GLU A 145 9.12 14.42 -11.82
N SER A 146 9.23 13.17 -12.26
CA SER A 146 9.62 12.79 -13.62
C SER A 146 11.03 13.23 -14.05
N ARG A 147 11.86 13.73 -13.12
CA ARG A 147 13.22 14.19 -13.38
C ARG A 147 14.22 13.10 -12.99
N GLY A 148 14.85 12.51 -13.99
CA GLY A 148 15.95 11.57 -13.81
C GLY A 148 17.26 12.29 -13.48
N LYS A 149 17.99 11.82 -12.47
CA LYS A 149 19.35 12.26 -12.14
C LYS A 149 20.27 11.05 -12.00
N HIS A 150 21.52 11.19 -12.40
CA HIS A 150 22.54 10.18 -12.13
C HIS A 150 22.65 9.94 -10.62
N PHE A 151 22.75 8.68 -10.20
CA PHE A 151 22.81 8.30 -8.79
C PHE A 151 23.88 7.23 -8.53
N ALA A 152 23.96 6.22 -9.39
CA ALA A 152 24.98 5.18 -9.36
C ALA A 152 25.50 4.95 -10.79
N GLU A 153 26.74 4.46 -10.90
CA GLU A 153 27.40 4.19 -12.19
C GLU A 153 26.61 3.16 -13.01
N GLU A 154 26.16 2.10 -12.33
CA GLU A 154 25.28 1.08 -12.88
C GLU A 154 23.97 1.02 -12.09
N GLY A 155 22.94 0.44 -12.70
CA GLY A 155 21.74 0.07 -11.95
C GLY A 155 21.71 -1.44 -11.70
N TYR A 156 20.76 -1.87 -10.90
CA TYR A 156 20.62 -3.25 -10.48
C TYR A 156 20.04 -4.14 -11.60
N LYS A 157 20.36 -5.42 -11.57
CA LYS A 157 20.01 -6.42 -12.58
C LYS A 157 19.49 -7.71 -11.94
N LYS A 158 19.08 -8.67 -12.79
CA LYS A 158 18.64 -10.00 -12.37
C LYS A 158 19.68 -10.67 -11.47
N GLY A 159 19.23 -11.21 -10.34
CA GLY A 159 20.03 -11.87 -9.32
C GLY A 159 20.58 -10.94 -8.23
N ASP A 160 20.42 -9.62 -8.36
CA ASP A 160 20.81 -8.68 -7.31
C ASP A 160 19.76 -8.65 -6.19
N ILE A 161 20.24 -8.47 -4.95
CA ILE A 161 19.44 -8.12 -3.78
C ILE A 161 19.72 -6.66 -3.46
N VAL A 162 18.70 -5.83 -3.55
CA VAL A 162 18.85 -4.37 -3.41
C VAL A 162 18.21 -3.90 -2.11
N GLY A 163 19.04 -3.29 -1.25
CA GLY A 163 18.62 -2.70 0.02
C GLY A 163 18.18 -1.24 -0.10
N PHE A 164 17.11 -0.89 0.60
CA PHE A 164 16.57 0.47 0.67
C PHE A 164 16.39 0.89 2.11
N TYR A 165 17.20 1.86 2.54
CA TYR A 165 17.11 2.48 3.86
C TYR A 165 16.37 3.82 3.78
N ILE A 166 15.54 4.10 4.79
CA ILE A 166 14.96 5.43 5.02
C ILE A 166 14.99 5.78 6.50
N HIS A 167 15.31 7.05 6.78
CA HIS A 167 15.14 7.63 8.09
C HIS A 167 14.15 8.80 7.98
N LEU A 168 13.09 8.75 8.80
CA LEU A 168 12.11 9.81 8.93
C LEU A 168 12.21 10.44 10.33
N PRO A 169 12.24 11.78 10.44
CA PRO A 169 12.34 12.44 11.74
C PRO A 169 11.10 12.15 12.60
N THR A 170 11.29 12.08 13.92
CA THR A 170 10.17 12.02 14.85
C THR A 170 9.45 13.38 14.88
N PRO A 171 8.13 13.44 14.63
CA PRO A 171 7.38 14.67 14.78
C PRO A 171 7.49 15.22 16.22
N ALA A 172 7.68 16.53 16.36
CA ALA A 172 7.71 17.18 17.68
C ALA A 172 6.35 17.13 18.39
N GLU A 173 5.26 17.12 17.62
CA GLU A 173 3.89 17.02 18.11
C GLU A 173 3.46 15.54 18.19
N THR A 174 3.17 15.07 19.39
CA THR A 174 2.75 13.69 19.67
C THR A 174 1.45 13.30 18.96
N ASP A 175 0.56 14.27 18.72
CA ASP A 175 -0.74 14.05 18.05
C ASP A 175 -0.57 13.61 16.58
N ARG A 176 0.59 13.88 15.97
CA ARG A 176 0.92 13.42 14.60
C ARG A 176 1.51 12.01 14.57
N LEU A 177 1.78 11.39 15.72
CA LEU A 177 2.36 10.05 15.80
C LEU A 177 1.34 8.95 15.52
N ILE A 178 0.08 9.21 15.86
CA ILE A 178 -1.03 8.28 15.67
C ILE A 178 -1.71 8.65 14.34
N PRO A 179 -1.80 7.72 13.36
CA PRO A 179 -2.58 7.97 12.16
C PRO A 179 -4.02 8.35 12.53
N PRO A 180 -4.64 9.32 11.84
CA PRO A 180 -6.02 9.70 12.13
C PRO A 180 -6.94 8.47 12.03
N SER A 181 -7.79 8.29 13.04
CA SER A 181 -8.72 7.16 13.06
C SER A 181 -9.78 7.35 11.97
N TYR A 182 -9.91 6.38 11.07
CA TYR A 182 -10.94 6.39 10.02
C TYR A 182 -12.35 6.04 10.56
N LYS A 183 -12.57 6.11 11.88
CA LYS A 183 -13.81 5.70 12.56
C LYS A 183 -15.03 6.56 12.20
N ASP A 184 -14.80 7.74 11.60
CA ASP A 184 -15.84 8.66 11.12
C ASP A 184 -16.14 8.53 9.61
N LYS A 185 -15.48 7.62 8.89
CA LYS A 185 -15.68 7.42 7.45
C LYS A 185 -16.66 6.29 7.17
N VAL A 186 -17.42 6.41 6.09
CA VAL A 186 -18.44 5.43 5.66
C VAL A 186 -17.81 4.05 5.45
N SER A 187 -18.32 3.05 6.15
CA SER A 187 -18.02 1.63 5.97
C SER A 187 -19.05 1.02 5.02
N LEU A 188 -18.59 0.44 3.90
CA LEU A 188 -19.38 -0.51 3.12
C LEU A 188 -19.08 -1.91 3.67
N THR A 189 -20.09 -2.59 4.20
CA THR A 189 -20.03 -4.01 4.58
C THR A 189 -20.58 -4.84 3.42
N GLY A 190 -19.77 -5.74 2.86
CA GLY A 190 -20.21 -6.77 1.91
C GLY A 190 -19.07 -7.33 1.07
N PHE A 191 -18.66 -8.57 1.34
CA PHE A 191 -19.16 -9.76 0.63
C PHE A 191 -19.31 -10.90 1.64
#